data_AF-A0AA50DN29-F1
#
_entry.id   AF-A0AA50DN29-F1
#
_cell.length_a   1.000
_cell.length_b   1.000
_cell.length_c   1.000
_cell.angle_alpha   90.00
_cell.angle_beta   90.00
_cell.angle_gamma   90.00
#
_symmetry.space_group_name_H-M   'P 1'
#
loop_
_entity.id
_entity.type
_entity.pdbx_description
1 polymer ?
#
loop_
_entity_poly.entity_id
_entity_poly.type
_entity_poly.pdbx_seq_one_letter_code
_entity_poly.pdbx_strand_id
1 'polypeptide(L)'
;MPEISSQKYRLAATTQGPLYPPAEVMDDKGNFVVVGMVPGDNGLAWRKVIVSAESPLPEFGTTAPYKIVRDIEEMSEDELKATLLYTLPLPVPANNYGMVFAPEQRPQANSETRPSLPLHEGYIADYRSSDGKRQIPPVTLAAWIQAEGELEIRLSEDQKRARFTFTFRKLVPDSVYTVMSLRENDLAVEDPSRPGPLGIPNLFITDSEGNADYWAELPDPFPAHERQGNRIINVVVLYMSTRQSYGGAIGLYGLGGDIHAHLKLKCRSFDELITFG
;
A
#
# COMPACT_ATOMS: atom_id res chain seq x y z
N MET A 1 16.67 -14.02 -32.17
CA MET A 1 15.87 -12.95 -31.54
C MET A 1 16.31 -12.90 -30.11
N PRO A 2 16.80 -11.76 -29.57
CA PRO A 2 17.14 -11.69 -28.16
C PRO A 2 15.86 -11.92 -27.36
N GLU A 3 15.90 -12.81 -26.38
CA GLU A 3 14.79 -13.00 -25.46
C GLU A 3 14.47 -11.64 -24.83
N ILE A 4 13.25 -11.14 -25.05
CA ILE A 4 12.76 -9.98 -24.31
C ILE A 4 12.78 -10.39 -22.85
N SER A 5 13.67 -9.79 -22.06
CA SER A 5 13.79 -10.07 -20.63
C SER A 5 12.45 -9.77 -19.97
N SER A 6 11.73 -10.85 -19.62
CA SER A 6 10.51 -10.81 -18.84
C SER A 6 10.79 -11.44 -17.49
N GLN A 7 10.43 -10.74 -16.42
CA GLN A 7 10.54 -11.23 -15.05
C GLN A 7 9.15 -11.22 -14.40
N LYS A 8 8.87 -12.26 -13.61
CA LYS A 8 7.60 -12.43 -12.90
C LYS A 8 7.82 -12.40 -11.40
N TYR A 9 6.93 -11.69 -10.71
CA TYR A 9 6.94 -11.53 -9.26
C TYR A 9 5.54 -11.80 -8.70
N ARG A 10 5.47 -12.27 -7.47
CA ARG A 10 4.21 -12.44 -6.74
C ARG A 10 4.12 -11.45 -5.60
N LEU A 11 3.06 -10.67 -5.58
CA LEU A 11 2.77 -9.74 -4.49
C LEU A 11 2.20 -10.50 -3.29
N ALA A 12 2.48 -10.00 -2.10
CA ALA A 12 1.93 -10.52 -0.86
C ALA A 12 0.86 -9.58 -0.32
N ALA A 13 -0.23 -10.16 0.21
CA ALA A 13 -1.19 -9.42 1.01
C ALA A 13 -0.48 -8.73 2.18
N THR A 14 -0.77 -7.45 2.37
CA THR A 14 -0.18 -6.58 3.39
C THR A 14 -1.26 -5.67 3.94
N THR A 15 -1.04 -5.11 5.12
CA THR A 15 -1.78 -3.94 5.63
C THR A 15 -0.85 -2.77 5.93
N GLN A 16 0.43 -2.93 5.59
CA GLN A 16 1.52 -2.04 5.97
C GLN A 16 2.20 -1.48 4.72
N GLY A 17 2.21 -0.16 4.55
CA GLY A 17 3.11 0.55 3.65
C GLY A 17 4.48 0.71 4.30
N PRO A 18 4.74 1.83 5.01
CA PRO A 18 5.93 2.03 5.84
C PRO A 18 5.85 1.24 7.14
N LEU A 19 6.96 1.21 7.89
CA LEU A 19 7.01 0.51 9.17
C LEU A 19 6.17 1.21 10.26
N TYR A 20 6.02 2.53 10.19
CA TYR A 20 5.25 3.34 11.14
C TYR A 20 4.28 4.25 10.37
N PRO A 21 2.99 4.32 10.75
CA PRO A 21 2.35 3.50 11.79
C PRO A 21 2.46 2.00 11.50
N PRO A 22 2.34 1.11 12.50
CA PRO A 22 2.54 -0.34 12.33
C PRO A 22 1.74 -0.96 11.17
N ALA A 23 0.55 -0.41 10.91
CA ALA A 23 -0.30 -0.73 9.76
C ALA A 23 -1.16 0.48 9.36
N GLU A 24 -1.73 0.42 8.16
CA GLU A 24 -2.66 1.41 7.59
C GLU A 24 -4.13 1.05 7.88
N VAL A 25 -4.38 0.07 8.75
CA VAL A 25 -5.72 -0.34 9.17
C VAL A 25 -5.74 -0.72 10.65
N MET A 26 -6.90 -0.60 11.27
CA MET A 26 -7.16 -1.02 12.65
C MET A 26 -8.30 -2.05 12.74
N ASP A 27 -8.39 -2.73 13.87
CA ASP A 27 -9.58 -3.47 14.29
C ASP A 27 -10.61 -2.53 14.96
N ASP A 28 -11.76 -3.08 15.36
CA ASP A 28 -12.84 -2.36 16.05
C ASP A 28 -12.46 -1.86 17.46
N LYS A 29 -11.32 -2.29 17.99
CA LYS A 29 -10.77 -1.90 19.29
C LYS A 29 -9.67 -0.85 19.16
N GLY A 30 -9.35 -0.41 17.94
CA GLY A 30 -8.30 0.57 17.69
C GLY A 30 -6.88 0.01 17.76
N ASN A 31 -6.69 -1.31 17.67
CA ASN A 31 -5.37 -1.91 17.51
C ASN A 31 -5.01 -1.97 16.03
N PHE A 32 -3.73 -1.76 15.71
CA PHE A 32 -3.22 -1.96 14.36
C PHE A 32 -3.26 -3.44 13.98
N VAL A 33 -3.80 -3.75 12.82
CA VAL A 33 -3.79 -5.10 12.27
C VAL A 33 -2.64 -5.18 11.28
N VAL A 34 -1.50 -5.74 11.69
CA VAL A 34 -0.26 -5.77 10.92
C VAL A 34 -0.15 -7.08 10.15
N VAL A 35 -0.08 -6.99 8.84
CA VAL A 35 0.38 -8.04 7.91
C VAL A 35 1.53 -7.42 7.15
N GLY A 36 2.76 -7.71 7.54
CA GLY A 36 3.92 -6.99 7.05
C GLY A 36 5.17 -7.21 7.89
N MET A 37 6.11 -6.28 7.82
CA MET A 37 7.37 -6.35 8.56
C MET A 37 7.15 -5.95 10.02
N VAL A 38 7.58 -6.82 10.93
CA VAL A 38 7.49 -6.65 12.38
C VAL A 38 8.89 -6.65 12.96
N PRO A 39 9.30 -5.61 13.72
CA PRO A 39 10.56 -5.62 14.47
C PRO A 39 10.55 -6.71 15.54
N GLY A 40 11.62 -7.50 15.60
CA GLY A 40 11.90 -8.46 16.67
C GLY A 40 13.39 -8.53 16.98
N ASP A 41 13.77 -9.41 17.91
CA ASP A 41 15.14 -9.51 18.42
C ASP A 41 16.20 -9.79 17.34
N ASN A 42 15.80 -10.47 16.26
CA ASN A 42 16.65 -10.82 15.12
C ASN A 42 16.47 -9.88 13.91
N GLY A 43 15.92 -8.69 14.12
CA GLY A 43 15.61 -7.73 13.07
C GLY A 43 14.17 -7.81 12.58
N LEU A 44 13.92 -7.36 11.34
CA LEU A 44 12.58 -7.32 10.75
C LEU A 44 12.18 -8.68 10.19
N ALA A 45 10.98 -9.15 10.52
CA ALA A 45 10.41 -10.38 9.97
C ALA A 45 8.99 -10.14 9.45
N TRP A 46 8.62 -10.78 8.33
CA TRP A 46 7.26 -10.71 7.79
C TRP A 46 6.31 -11.56 8.64
N ARG A 47 5.39 -10.93 9.37
CA ARG A 47 4.46 -11.58 10.31
C ARG A 47 3.04 -11.04 10.18
N LYS A 48 2.10 -11.73 10.84
CA LYS A 48 0.70 -11.32 10.96
C LYS A 48 0.36 -11.19 12.44
N VAL A 49 0.19 -9.96 12.94
CA VAL A 49 -0.01 -9.68 14.37
C VAL A 49 -0.98 -8.52 14.58
N ILE A 50 -1.71 -8.54 15.69
CA ILE A 50 -2.44 -7.38 16.21
C ILE A 50 -1.51 -6.62 17.15
N VAL A 51 -1.36 -5.32 16.92
CA VAL A 51 -0.42 -4.43 17.61
C VAL A 51 -1.16 -3.31 18.29
N SER A 52 -0.87 -3.09 19.57
CA SER A 52 -1.50 -2.01 20.33
C SER A 52 -1.15 -0.63 19.75
N ALA A 53 -2.12 0.27 19.72
CA ALA A 53 -1.90 1.69 19.39
C ALA A 53 -0.91 2.39 20.34
N GLU A 54 -0.65 1.82 21.51
CA GLU A 54 0.33 2.33 22.48
C GLU A 54 1.76 1.84 22.22
N SER A 55 2.02 1.22 21.06
CA SER A 55 3.37 0.82 20.67
C SER A 55 4.31 2.03 20.64
N PRO A 56 5.59 1.85 21.02
CA PRO A 56 6.55 2.95 21.01
C PRO A 56 6.71 3.50 19.59
N LEU A 57 6.78 4.83 19.50
CA LEU A 57 7.07 5.54 18.26
C LEU A 57 8.55 5.96 18.28
N PRO A 58 9.44 5.28 17.54
CA PRO A 58 10.85 5.65 17.51
C PRO A 58 11.07 6.86 16.60
N GLU A 59 12.30 7.37 16.55
CA GLU A 59 12.67 8.39 15.57
C GLU A 59 12.57 7.86 14.15
N PHE A 60 12.31 8.76 13.20
CA PHE A 60 12.24 8.42 11.78
C PHE A 60 13.52 7.72 11.29
N GLY A 61 13.37 6.62 10.56
CA GLY A 61 14.51 5.80 10.09
C GLY A 61 15.05 4.79 11.10
N THR A 62 14.52 4.76 12.33
CA THR A 62 14.88 3.77 13.36
C THR A 62 13.71 2.82 13.67
N THR A 63 13.97 1.76 14.45
CA THR A 63 12.96 0.75 14.79
C THR A 63 12.91 0.53 16.30
N ALA A 64 11.71 0.23 16.79
CA ALA A 64 11.43 -0.16 18.17
C ALA A 64 10.46 -1.35 18.17
N PRO A 65 10.55 -2.27 19.16
CA PRO A 65 9.66 -3.42 19.22
C PRO A 65 8.20 -2.99 19.38
N TYR A 66 7.31 -3.62 18.62
CA TYR A 66 5.87 -3.42 18.76
C TYR A 66 5.34 -4.05 20.05
N LYS A 67 4.30 -3.43 20.63
CA LYS A 67 3.48 -4.06 21.67
C LYS A 67 2.48 -4.99 20.99
N ILE A 68 2.89 -6.23 20.73
CA ILE A 68 2.03 -7.26 20.13
C ILE A 68 0.97 -7.69 21.15
N VAL A 69 -0.30 -7.59 20.76
CA VAL A 69 -1.46 -8.01 21.54
C VAL A 69 -1.82 -9.46 21.24
N ARG A 70 -1.68 -9.86 19.97
CA ARG A 70 -2.06 -11.20 19.51
C ARG A 70 -1.34 -11.58 18.22
N ASP A 71 -0.97 -12.85 18.08
CA ASP A 71 -0.57 -13.45 16.81
C ASP A 71 -1.81 -13.84 15.99
N ILE A 72 -1.90 -13.36 14.74
CA ILE A 72 -3.05 -13.64 13.86
C ILE A 72 -3.07 -15.11 13.44
N GLU A 73 -1.91 -15.77 13.41
CA GLU A 73 -1.80 -17.21 13.09
C GLU A 73 -2.48 -18.11 14.13
N GLU A 74 -2.71 -17.60 15.35
CA GLU A 74 -3.41 -18.30 16.42
C GLU A 74 -4.92 -18.03 16.43
N MET A 75 -5.41 -17.19 15.51
CA MET A 75 -6.83 -16.91 15.37
C MET A 75 -7.53 -18.01 14.59
N SER A 76 -8.71 -18.41 15.06
CA SER A 76 -9.61 -19.28 14.30
C SER A 76 -10.14 -18.57 13.05
N GLU A 77 -10.61 -19.35 12.07
CA GLU A 77 -11.18 -18.80 10.84
C GLU A 77 -12.39 -17.88 11.12
N ASP A 78 -13.21 -18.22 12.12
CA ASP A 78 -14.36 -17.41 12.52
C ASP A 78 -13.94 -16.07 13.12
N GLU A 79 -12.85 -16.04 13.91
CA GLU A 79 -12.29 -14.80 14.44
C GLU A 79 -11.74 -13.91 13.32
N LEU A 80 -11.05 -14.49 12.31
CA LEU A 80 -10.58 -13.74 11.15
C LEU A 80 -11.74 -13.14 10.35
N LYS A 81 -12.85 -13.88 10.21
CA LYS A 81 -14.07 -13.40 9.52
C LYS A 81 -14.81 -12.33 10.32
N ALA A 82 -14.79 -12.42 11.64
CA ALA A 82 -15.42 -11.43 12.52
C ALA A 82 -14.59 -10.14 12.65
N THR A 83 -13.28 -10.20 12.38
CA THR A 83 -12.38 -9.04 12.47
C THR A 83 -12.60 -8.10 11.28
N LEU A 84 -13.38 -7.04 11.49
CA LEU A 84 -13.55 -5.95 10.53
C LEU A 84 -12.31 -5.06 10.50
N LEU A 85 -11.94 -4.59 9.31
CA LEU A 85 -10.86 -3.64 9.12
C LEU A 85 -11.42 -2.21 9.04
N TYR A 86 -10.73 -1.30 9.69
CA TYR A 86 -11.07 0.11 9.81
C TYR A 86 -9.94 1.01 9.31
N THR A 87 -10.29 2.25 8.91
CA THR A 87 -9.33 3.32 8.69
C THR A 87 -8.60 3.68 9.98
N LEU A 88 -7.46 4.35 9.88
CA LEU A 88 -6.86 5.02 11.03
C LEU A 88 -7.66 6.29 11.35
N PRO A 89 -7.75 6.70 12.63
CA PRO A 89 -8.27 8.01 12.98
C PRO A 89 -7.28 9.11 12.57
N LEU A 90 -7.75 10.35 12.48
CA LEU A 90 -6.90 11.53 12.32
C LEU A 90 -6.87 12.36 13.62
N PRO A 91 -5.69 12.85 14.04
CA PRO A 91 -4.37 12.61 13.46
C PRO A 91 -3.93 11.13 13.59
N VAL A 92 -3.12 10.66 12.64
CA VAL A 92 -2.70 9.26 12.57
C VAL A 92 -1.86 8.88 13.81
N PRO A 93 -2.26 7.86 14.58
CA PRO A 93 -1.53 7.41 15.76
C PRO A 93 -0.21 6.73 15.37
N ALA A 94 0.81 6.83 16.23
CA ALA A 94 2.11 6.19 16.04
C ALA A 94 2.76 6.43 14.65
N ASN A 95 2.56 7.62 14.08
CA ASN A 95 3.14 8.02 12.81
C ASN A 95 4.40 8.87 13.02
N ASN A 96 5.54 8.39 12.53
CA ASN A 96 6.81 9.14 12.52
C ASN A 96 7.31 9.39 11.09
N TYR A 97 6.53 9.05 10.06
CA TYR A 97 7.00 9.13 8.69
C TYR A 97 6.84 10.56 8.16
N GLY A 98 7.96 11.21 7.85
CA GLY A 98 8.02 12.55 7.25
C GLY A 98 7.83 12.53 5.73
N MET A 99 6.86 11.77 5.23
CA MET A 99 6.72 11.55 3.78
C MET A 99 6.44 12.87 3.04
N VAL A 100 7.20 13.13 1.98
CA VAL A 100 6.92 14.25 1.08
C VAL A 100 5.74 13.87 0.20
N PHE A 101 4.61 14.52 0.45
CA PHE A 101 3.38 14.25 -0.26
C PHE A 101 3.22 15.15 -1.50
N ALA A 102 2.35 14.72 -2.43
CA ALA A 102 2.02 15.54 -3.60
C ALA A 102 1.40 16.89 -3.18
N PRO A 103 1.65 17.98 -3.92
CA PRO A 103 1.09 19.30 -3.61
C PRO A 103 -0.44 19.33 -3.51
N GLU A 104 -1.10 18.44 -4.26
CA GLU A 104 -2.56 18.29 -4.30
C GLU A 104 -3.13 17.53 -3.09
N GLN A 105 -2.27 16.94 -2.25
CA GLN A 105 -2.72 16.43 -0.96
C GLN A 105 -3.17 17.55 -0.03
N ARG A 106 -4.04 17.22 0.92
CA ARG A 106 -4.62 18.22 1.81
C ARG A 106 -3.54 18.78 2.75
N PRO A 107 -3.17 20.07 2.62
CA PRO A 107 -2.03 20.62 3.38
C PRO A 107 -2.22 20.58 4.91
N GLN A 108 -3.48 20.52 5.34
CA GLN A 108 -3.89 20.51 6.76
C GLN A 108 -4.39 19.13 7.23
N ALA A 109 -4.09 18.04 6.50
CA ALA A 109 -4.53 16.69 6.86
C ALA A 109 -4.21 16.32 8.33
N ASN A 110 -3.01 16.70 8.80
CA ASN A 110 -2.55 16.39 10.16
C ASN A 110 -3.20 17.24 11.27
N SER A 111 -3.90 18.32 10.91
CA SER A 111 -4.65 19.15 11.86
C SER A 111 -6.13 18.83 11.92
N GLU A 112 -6.61 17.90 11.08
CA GLU A 112 -8.00 17.45 11.10
C GLU A 112 -8.23 16.33 12.10
N THR A 113 -9.44 16.30 12.65
CA THR A 113 -9.89 15.24 13.53
C THR A 113 -10.96 14.43 12.84
N ARG A 114 -10.72 13.12 12.72
CA ARG A 114 -11.69 12.17 12.16
C ARG A 114 -11.65 10.88 12.95
N PRO A 115 -12.81 10.32 13.35
CA PRO A 115 -12.83 8.99 13.93
C PRO A 115 -12.43 7.94 12.90
N SER A 116 -12.08 6.76 13.39
CA SER A 116 -11.92 5.57 12.57
C SER A 116 -13.29 5.13 12.02
N LEU A 117 -13.32 4.62 10.77
CA LEU A 117 -14.52 4.06 10.14
C LEU A 117 -14.23 2.70 9.50
N PRO A 118 -15.23 1.79 9.42
CA PRO A 118 -15.07 0.56 8.67
C PRO A 118 -14.69 0.85 7.21
N LEU A 119 -13.74 0.10 6.66
CA LEU A 119 -13.21 0.35 5.31
C LEU A 119 -14.30 0.30 4.21
N HIS A 120 -15.30 -0.56 4.38
CA HIS A 120 -16.42 -0.69 3.43
C HIS A 120 -17.36 0.52 3.42
N GLU A 121 -17.38 1.30 4.51
CA GLU A 121 -18.15 2.53 4.60
C GLU A 121 -17.38 3.70 3.99
N GLY A 122 -16.16 3.94 4.51
CA GLY A 122 -15.20 4.95 4.05
C GLY A 122 -15.69 6.40 4.13
N TYR A 123 -14.76 7.35 4.10
CA TYR A 123 -15.10 8.77 3.99
C TYR A 123 -15.27 9.18 2.53
N ILE A 124 -16.50 9.32 2.04
CA ILE A 124 -16.73 9.79 0.67
C ILE A 124 -17.01 11.29 0.71
N ALA A 125 -16.08 12.09 0.17
CA ALA A 125 -16.27 13.54 0.03
C ALA A 125 -17.46 13.85 -0.90
N ASP A 126 -18.27 14.85 -0.52
CA ASP A 126 -19.44 15.33 -1.28
C ASP A 126 -20.49 14.24 -1.60
N TYR A 127 -20.63 13.23 -0.74
CA TYR A 127 -21.61 12.17 -0.95
C TYR A 127 -23.05 12.65 -0.74
N ARG A 128 -23.92 12.37 -1.72
CA ARG A 128 -25.38 12.46 -1.60
C ARG A 128 -26.00 11.10 -1.86
N SER A 129 -27.05 10.76 -1.10
CA SER A 129 -27.72 9.46 -1.22
C SER A 129 -28.23 9.16 -2.63
N SER A 130 -28.65 10.19 -3.38
CA SER A 130 -29.12 10.09 -4.76
C SER A 130 -28.04 9.71 -5.78
N ASP A 131 -26.76 9.86 -5.44
CA ASP A 131 -25.64 9.59 -6.36
C ASP A 131 -25.31 8.09 -6.46
N GLY A 132 -26.01 7.23 -5.71
CA GLY A 132 -25.96 5.78 -5.90
C GLY A 132 -24.63 5.14 -5.47
N LYS A 133 -24.27 5.28 -4.19
CA LYS A 133 -23.09 4.62 -3.61
C LYS A 133 -23.14 3.11 -3.89
N ARG A 134 -22.13 2.60 -4.62
CA ARG A 134 -21.98 1.15 -4.86
C ARG A 134 -21.86 0.42 -3.52
N GLN A 135 -22.71 -0.55 -3.22
CA GLN A 135 -22.60 -1.27 -1.96
C GLN A 135 -21.53 -2.36 -2.10
N ILE A 136 -20.64 -2.45 -1.12
CA ILE A 136 -19.59 -3.48 -1.06
C ILE A 136 -19.74 -4.23 0.27
N PRO A 137 -19.37 -5.52 0.34
CA PRO A 137 -19.44 -6.28 1.57
C PRO A 137 -18.49 -5.70 2.64
N PRO A 138 -18.73 -6.01 3.92
CA PRO A 138 -17.79 -5.67 4.98
C PRO A 138 -16.39 -6.20 4.68
N VAL A 139 -15.39 -5.33 4.83
CA VAL A 139 -13.98 -5.71 4.63
C VAL A 139 -13.44 -6.32 5.91
N THR A 140 -13.22 -7.63 5.88
CA THR A 140 -12.73 -8.41 7.02
C THR A 140 -11.26 -8.81 6.82
N LEU A 141 -10.57 -9.11 7.92
CA LEU A 141 -9.20 -9.62 7.87
C LEU A 141 -9.10 -10.92 7.07
N ALA A 142 -10.06 -11.84 7.23
CA ALA A 142 -10.12 -13.09 6.45
C ALA A 142 -10.14 -12.84 4.94
N ALA A 143 -10.97 -11.90 4.46
CA ALA A 143 -11.05 -11.56 3.04
C ALA A 143 -9.78 -10.85 2.56
N TRP A 144 -9.26 -9.91 3.36
CA TRP A 144 -8.08 -9.11 3.01
C TRP A 144 -6.83 -9.97 2.77
N ILE A 145 -6.56 -10.96 3.64
CA ILE A 145 -5.35 -11.80 3.50
C ILE A 145 -5.43 -12.81 2.36
N GLN A 146 -6.58 -12.97 1.71
CA GLN A 146 -6.76 -13.83 0.54
C GLN A 146 -6.38 -13.16 -0.78
N ALA A 147 -6.12 -11.85 -0.77
CA ALA A 147 -5.74 -11.10 -1.96
C ALA A 147 -4.47 -11.67 -2.61
N GLU A 148 -4.49 -11.76 -3.94
CA GLU A 148 -3.38 -12.25 -4.75
C GLU A 148 -3.07 -11.27 -5.88
N GLY A 149 -1.78 -11.09 -6.18
CA GLY A 149 -1.33 -10.31 -7.32
C GLY A 149 -0.10 -10.91 -7.98
N GLU A 150 -0.14 -11.00 -9.30
CA GLU A 150 1.01 -11.33 -10.14
C GLU A 150 1.46 -10.08 -10.88
N LEU A 151 2.78 -9.89 -10.97
CA LEU A 151 3.42 -8.81 -11.71
C LEU A 151 4.39 -9.40 -12.73
N GLU A 152 4.20 -9.07 -14.00
CA GLU A 152 5.18 -9.28 -15.05
C GLU A 152 5.81 -7.94 -15.48
N ILE A 153 7.15 -7.90 -15.52
CA ILE A 153 7.90 -6.75 -16.02
C ILE A 153 8.63 -7.15 -17.28
N ARG A 154 8.44 -6.38 -18.36
CA ARG A 154 9.13 -6.56 -19.65
C ARG A 154 9.87 -5.29 -20.04
N LEU A 155 11.16 -5.42 -20.34
CA LEU A 155 11.95 -4.32 -20.92
C LEU A 155 11.63 -4.16 -22.40
N SER A 156 11.67 -2.92 -22.91
CA SER A 156 11.64 -2.65 -24.34
C SER A 156 12.92 -3.18 -25.02
N GLU A 157 12.88 -3.40 -26.34
CA GLU A 157 14.05 -3.89 -27.10
C GLU A 157 15.28 -2.99 -26.95
N ASP A 158 15.07 -1.67 -26.84
CA ASP A 158 16.11 -0.67 -26.62
C ASP A 158 16.46 -0.46 -25.13
N GLN A 159 15.78 -1.17 -24.23
CA GLN A 159 15.91 -1.08 -22.78
C GLN A 159 15.75 0.34 -22.21
N LYS A 160 15.02 1.21 -22.91
CA LYS A 160 14.72 2.57 -22.42
C LYS A 160 13.46 2.64 -21.58
N ARG A 161 12.62 1.61 -21.66
CA ARG A 161 11.31 1.54 -21.01
C ARG A 161 11.10 0.18 -20.38
N ALA A 162 10.22 0.12 -19.40
CA ALA A 162 9.69 -1.14 -18.89
C ALA A 162 8.18 -1.10 -18.81
N ARG A 163 7.55 -2.19 -19.25
CA ARG A 163 6.12 -2.44 -19.11
C ARG A 163 5.88 -3.32 -17.89
N PHE A 164 5.04 -2.84 -16.98
CA PHE A 164 4.53 -3.55 -15.82
C PHE A 164 3.13 -4.03 -16.17
N THR A 165 2.85 -5.32 -16.02
CA THR A 165 1.54 -5.93 -16.26
C THR A 165 1.14 -6.71 -15.02
N PHE A 166 -0.04 -6.42 -14.50
CA PHE A 166 -0.57 -7.03 -13.28
C PHE A 166 -1.86 -7.78 -13.55
N THR A 167 -2.03 -8.88 -12.83
CA THR A 167 -3.31 -9.58 -12.68
C THR A 167 -3.57 -9.74 -11.19
N PHE A 168 -4.76 -9.32 -10.76
CA PHE A 168 -5.20 -9.33 -9.37
C PHE A 168 -6.42 -10.23 -9.18
N ARG A 169 -6.46 -10.92 -8.05
CA ARG A 169 -7.57 -11.79 -7.64
C ARG A 169 -7.91 -11.57 -6.18
N LYS A 170 -9.20 -11.72 -5.84
CA LYS A 170 -9.71 -11.67 -4.46
C LYS A 170 -9.33 -10.40 -3.70
N LEU A 171 -9.21 -9.28 -4.41
CA LEU A 171 -9.18 -7.96 -3.79
C LEU A 171 -10.56 -7.62 -3.19
N VAL A 172 -10.67 -6.50 -2.48
CA VAL A 172 -11.99 -5.97 -2.10
C VAL A 172 -12.80 -5.77 -3.40
N PRO A 173 -13.98 -6.39 -3.55
CA PRO A 173 -14.74 -6.33 -4.79
C PRO A 173 -15.28 -4.92 -5.04
N ASP A 174 -15.60 -4.65 -6.31
CA ASP A 174 -16.33 -3.45 -6.70
C ASP A 174 -15.69 -2.12 -6.25
N SER A 175 -14.37 -2.07 -6.21
CA SER A 175 -13.60 -1.08 -5.47
C SER A 175 -12.52 -0.43 -6.31
N VAL A 176 -12.20 0.82 -5.96
CA VAL A 176 -11.14 1.61 -6.59
C VAL A 176 -9.80 1.29 -5.92
N TYR A 177 -8.80 1.02 -6.76
CA TYR A 177 -7.42 0.83 -6.35
C TYR A 177 -6.51 1.77 -7.10
N THR A 178 -5.36 2.07 -6.49
CA THR A 178 -4.26 2.73 -7.15
C THR A 178 -2.95 1.95 -7.01
N VAL A 179 -2.07 2.06 -8.01
CA VAL A 179 -0.76 1.42 -8.03
C VAL A 179 0.33 2.48 -7.99
N MET A 180 1.21 2.39 -6.99
CA MET A 180 2.31 3.32 -6.79
C MET A 180 3.65 2.59 -6.90
N SER A 181 4.66 3.31 -7.37
CA SER A 181 6.05 2.86 -7.31
C SER A 181 6.69 3.36 -6.02
N LEU A 182 7.45 2.48 -5.36
CA LEU A 182 8.39 2.86 -4.32
C LEU A 182 9.78 2.95 -4.91
N ARG A 183 10.44 4.09 -4.73
CA ARG A 183 11.81 4.34 -5.18
C ARG A 183 12.76 4.46 -4.00
N GLU A 184 14.05 4.37 -4.28
CA GLU A 184 15.10 4.35 -3.25
C GLU A 184 15.06 5.56 -2.32
N ASN A 185 14.87 6.73 -2.89
CA ASN A 185 14.94 7.97 -2.12
C ASN A 185 13.58 8.34 -1.51
N ASP A 186 12.49 7.63 -1.81
CA ASP A 186 11.15 7.98 -1.32
C ASP A 186 11.03 7.91 0.20
N LEU A 187 11.91 7.09 0.79
CA LEU A 187 11.94 6.77 2.20
C LEU A 187 13.26 7.20 2.87
N ALA A 188 14.11 7.96 2.17
CA ALA A 188 15.39 8.42 2.70
C ALA A 188 15.22 9.42 3.86
N VAL A 189 16.14 9.39 4.82
CA VAL A 189 16.17 10.35 5.94
C VAL A 189 16.62 11.73 5.47
N GLU A 190 17.61 11.77 4.58
CA GLU A 190 18.15 12.99 4.00
C GLU A 190 17.66 13.13 2.55
N ASP A 191 17.16 14.31 2.20
CA ASP A 191 16.65 14.68 0.86
C ASP A 191 15.67 13.65 0.24
N PRO A 192 14.56 13.32 0.93
CA PRO A 192 13.61 12.34 0.44
C PRO A 192 12.94 12.78 -0.87
N SER A 193 12.80 11.84 -1.80
CA SER A 193 11.85 12.00 -2.90
C SER A 193 10.42 11.70 -2.45
N ARG A 194 9.46 11.84 -3.37
CA ARG A 194 8.07 11.50 -3.13
C ARG A 194 7.66 10.21 -3.87
N PRO A 195 6.91 9.30 -3.23
CA PRO A 195 6.26 8.21 -3.92
C PRO A 195 5.43 8.70 -5.10
N GLY A 196 5.63 8.05 -6.24
CA GLY A 196 4.99 8.41 -7.51
C GLY A 196 4.03 7.33 -8.01
N PRO A 197 3.07 7.71 -8.86
CA PRO A 197 2.18 6.74 -9.51
C PRO A 197 2.99 5.79 -10.40
N LEU A 198 2.62 4.52 -10.43
CA LEU A 198 3.21 3.57 -11.37
C LEU A 198 2.57 3.76 -12.75
N GLY A 199 2.97 4.80 -13.47
CA GLY A 199 2.35 5.18 -14.75
C GLY A 199 1.11 6.05 -14.56
N ILE A 200 0.61 6.64 -15.65
CA ILE A 200 -0.59 7.49 -15.62
C ILE A 200 -1.52 7.05 -16.76
N PRO A 201 -2.77 6.62 -16.49
CA PRO A 201 -3.40 6.52 -15.17
C PRO A 201 -2.85 5.36 -14.33
N ASN A 202 -2.90 5.51 -13.01
CA ASN A 202 -2.44 4.57 -11.99
C ASN A 202 -3.58 3.89 -11.22
N LEU A 203 -4.75 3.75 -11.83
CA LEU A 203 -5.94 3.25 -11.14
C LEU A 203 -6.60 2.11 -11.91
N PHE A 204 -7.28 1.25 -11.15
CA PHE A 204 -8.19 0.24 -11.68
C PHE A 204 -9.38 0.07 -10.74
N ILE A 205 -10.43 -0.57 -11.25
CA ILE A 205 -11.60 -0.96 -10.48
C ILE A 205 -11.71 -2.48 -10.55
N THR A 206 -11.96 -3.11 -9.41
CA THR A 206 -12.21 -4.55 -9.35
C THR A 206 -13.64 -4.89 -9.73
N ASP A 207 -13.84 -6.08 -10.30
CA ASP A 207 -15.17 -6.64 -10.51
C ASP A 207 -15.83 -7.09 -9.19
N SER A 208 -17.01 -7.71 -9.29
CA SER A 208 -17.77 -8.22 -8.14
C SER A 208 -17.11 -9.39 -7.41
N GLU A 209 -16.10 -10.01 -8.01
CA GLU A 209 -15.30 -11.10 -7.41
C GLU A 209 -13.95 -10.62 -6.88
N GLY A 210 -13.65 -9.31 -7.00
CA GLY A 210 -12.36 -8.75 -6.57
C GLY A 210 -11.23 -8.98 -7.58
N ASN A 211 -11.56 -9.22 -8.84
CA ASN A 211 -10.56 -9.38 -9.91
C ASN A 211 -10.32 -8.07 -10.65
N ALA A 212 -9.09 -7.88 -11.12
CA ALA A 212 -8.74 -6.79 -12.04
C ALA A 212 -7.43 -7.08 -12.79
N ASP A 213 -7.24 -6.41 -13.91
CA ASP A 213 -5.97 -6.33 -14.61
C ASP A 213 -5.53 -4.87 -14.71
N TYR A 214 -4.23 -4.62 -14.64
CA TYR A 214 -3.64 -3.29 -14.72
C TYR A 214 -2.32 -3.34 -15.50
N TRP A 215 -1.98 -2.28 -16.22
CA TRP A 215 -0.66 -2.17 -16.83
C TRP A 215 -0.18 -0.72 -16.90
N ALA A 216 1.14 -0.56 -16.90
CA ALA A 216 1.81 0.72 -17.09
C ALA A 216 3.10 0.52 -17.89
N GLU A 217 3.49 1.52 -18.68
CA GLU A 217 4.83 1.59 -19.28
C GLU A 217 5.52 2.85 -18.77
N LEU A 218 6.71 2.71 -18.21
CA LEU A 218 7.49 3.82 -17.65
C LEU A 218 8.78 4.00 -18.45
N PRO A 219 9.21 5.25 -18.68
CA PRO A 219 10.55 5.55 -19.15
C PRO A 219 11.58 5.43 -18.01
N ASP A 220 12.72 4.81 -18.30
CA ASP A 220 13.88 4.65 -17.42
C ASP A 220 13.55 4.28 -15.93
N PRO A 221 12.71 3.27 -15.65
CA PRO A 221 12.34 2.91 -14.26
C PRO A 221 13.48 2.28 -13.44
N PHE A 222 14.51 1.72 -14.11
CA PHE A 222 15.60 0.98 -13.47
C PHE A 222 16.99 1.52 -13.89
N PRO A 223 17.30 2.80 -13.63
CA PRO A 223 18.61 3.34 -13.97
C PRO A 223 19.71 2.56 -13.22
N ALA A 224 20.79 2.25 -13.94
CA ALA A 224 21.98 1.61 -13.38
C ALA A 224 22.50 2.33 -12.13
N HIS A 225 23.10 1.60 -11.18
CA HIS A 225 23.58 2.13 -9.91
C HIS A 225 24.55 3.30 -10.07
N GLU A 226 25.40 3.26 -11.09
CA GLU A 226 26.40 4.26 -11.40
C GLU A 226 25.80 5.58 -11.91
N ARG A 227 24.57 5.57 -12.44
CA ARG A 227 23.90 6.78 -12.97
C ARG A 227 23.28 7.65 -11.86
N GLN A 228 23.36 7.24 -10.59
CA GLN A 228 22.74 7.94 -9.45
C GLN A 228 21.25 8.30 -9.66
N GLY A 229 20.53 7.48 -10.44
CA GLY A 229 19.10 7.66 -10.66
C GLY A 229 18.26 7.05 -9.54
N ASN A 230 17.04 7.57 -9.34
CA ASN A 230 16.12 7.08 -8.31
C ASN A 230 15.30 5.88 -8.82
N ARG A 231 15.85 4.67 -8.73
CA ARG A 231 15.22 3.46 -9.28
C ARG A 231 13.98 3.02 -8.51
N ILE A 232 13.07 2.36 -9.21
CA ILE A 232 11.95 1.65 -8.57
C ILE A 232 12.49 0.39 -7.90
N ILE A 233 12.12 0.18 -6.65
CA ILE A 233 12.57 -0.94 -5.80
C ILE A 233 11.43 -1.79 -5.27
N ASN A 234 10.20 -1.30 -5.40
CA ASN A 234 8.98 -2.02 -5.04
C ASN A 234 7.77 -1.37 -5.73
N VAL A 235 6.64 -2.05 -5.68
CA VAL A 235 5.34 -1.53 -6.08
C VAL A 235 4.33 -1.81 -4.97
N VAL A 236 3.40 -0.90 -4.77
CA VAL A 236 2.32 -1.08 -3.80
C VAL A 236 0.97 -0.84 -4.47
N VAL A 237 0.04 -1.74 -4.20
CA VAL A 237 -1.36 -1.67 -4.62
C VAL A 237 -2.17 -1.24 -3.41
N LEU A 238 -2.82 -0.09 -3.53
CA LEU A 238 -3.49 0.62 -2.45
C LEU A 238 -5.00 0.61 -2.70
N TYR A 239 -5.76 0.15 -1.73
CA TYR A 239 -7.22 0.27 -1.71
C TYR A 239 -7.61 1.71 -1.34
N MET A 240 -8.52 2.32 -2.11
CA MET A 240 -9.03 3.67 -1.87
C MET A 240 -10.36 3.60 -1.10
N SER A 241 -10.35 3.74 0.23
CA SER A 241 -11.59 3.65 1.04
C SER A 241 -12.55 4.82 0.78
N THR A 242 -12.04 5.97 0.33
CA THR A 242 -12.85 7.12 -0.13
C THR A 242 -13.56 6.86 -1.45
N ARG A 243 -13.15 5.81 -2.18
CA ARG A 243 -13.65 5.46 -3.53
C ARG A 243 -13.40 6.56 -4.56
N GLN A 244 -12.38 7.36 -4.33
CA GLN A 244 -11.95 8.47 -5.17
C GLN A 244 -10.54 8.22 -5.68
N SER A 245 -10.19 8.87 -6.78
CA SER A 245 -8.82 8.94 -7.28
C SER A 245 -8.35 10.39 -7.24
N TYR A 246 -7.11 10.58 -6.82
CA TYR A 246 -6.44 11.88 -6.77
C TYR A 246 -5.32 11.96 -7.81
N GLY A 247 -5.39 11.13 -8.86
CA GLY A 247 -4.38 11.06 -9.91
C GLY A 247 -3.01 10.63 -9.36
N GLY A 248 -2.01 11.48 -9.56
CA GLY A 248 -0.64 11.21 -9.09
C GLY A 248 -0.43 11.40 -7.58
N ALA A 249 -1.41 11.94 -6.85
CA ALA A 249 -1.37 12.00 -5.40
C ALA A 249 -1.82 10.67 -4.80
N ILE A 250 -1.06 10.18 -3.82
CA ILE A 250 -1.28 8.85 -3.24
C ILE A 250 -2.62 8.73 -2.50
N GLY A 251 -3.20 9.84 -2.05
CA GLY A 251 -4.43 9.97 -1.25
C GLY A 251 -4.64 11.44 -0.87
N LEU A 252 -5.75 11.81 -0.23
CA LEU A 252 -5.98 13.15 0.31
C LEU A 252 -5.49 13.27 1.76
N TYR A 253 -5.70 12.21 2.55
CA TYR A 253 -5.26 12.09 3.95
C TYR A 253 -4.06 11.15 4.14
N GLY A 254 -3.69 10.43 3.08
CA GLY A 254 -2.51 9.60 3.06
C GLY A 254 -2.74 8.26 3.76
N LEU A 255 -1.62 7.59 4.03
CA LEU A 255 -1.55 6.20 4.45
C LEU A 255 -2.37 5.95 5.71
N GLY A 256 -3.35 5.06 5.60
CA GLY A 256 -4.31 4.70 6.62
C GLY A 256 -5.47 5.68 6.84
N GLY A 257 -5.37 6.92 6.38
CA GLY A 257 -6.47 7.89 6.42
C GLY A 257 -7.55 7.58 5.38
N ASP A 258 -7.13 7.46 4.12
CA ASP A 258 -8.03 7.16 2.98
C ASP A 258 -7.51 6.10 2.01
N ILE A 259 -6.26 5.69 2.19
CA ILE A 259 -5.60 4.69 1.35
C ILE A 259 -4.96 3.62 2.22
N HIS A 260 -4.98 2.39 1.71
CA HIS A 260 -4.61 1.22 2.51
C HIS A 260 -3.82 0.24 1.64
N ALA A 261 -2.57 -0.02 1.98
CA ALA A 261 -1.73 -1.04 1.38
C ALA A 261 -2.40 -2.40 1.45
N HIS A 262 -2.65 -3.00 0.29
CA HIS A 262 -3.30 -4.31 0.18
C HIS A 262 -2.35 -5.35 -0.41
N LEU A 263 -1.55 -4.99 -1.43
CA LEU A 263 -0.52 -5.87 -2.02
C LEU A 263 0.80 -5.13 -2.18
N LYS A 264 1.93 -5.79 -1.86
CA LYS A 264 3.29 -5.32 -2.18
C LYS A 264 4.29 -6.47 -2.28
N LEU A 265 5.51 -6.22 -2.76
CA LEU A 265 6.61 -7.18 -2.64
C LEU A 265 7.16 -7.15 -1.20
N LYS A 266 7.49 -8.33 -0.65
CA LYS A 266 7.92 -8.45 0.75
C LYS A 266 9.25 -7.76 1.05
N CYS A 267 10.11 -7.66 0.05
CA CYS A 267 11.42 -7.04 0.14
C CYS A 267 11.66 -6.16 -1.09
N ARG A 268 12.75 -5.39 -1.04
CA ARG A 268 13.33 -4.75 -2.22
C ARG A 268 13.46 -5.76 -3.37
N SER A 269 13.23 -5.31 -4.59
CA SER A 269 13.25 -6.12 -5.81
C SER A 269 13.75 -5.30 -7.00
N PHE A 270 13.90 -5.97 -8.15
CA PHE A 270 14.26 -5.40 -9.45
C PHE A 270 15.73 -5.01 -9.63
N ASP A 271 16.61 -5.42 -8.72
CA ASP A 271 18.05 -5.11 -8.78
C ASP A 271 18.72 -5.71 -10.03
N GLU A 272 18.13 -6.74 -10.62
CA GLU A 272 18.57 -7.39 -11.86
C GLU A 272 18.16 -6.65 -13.14
N LEU A 273 17.22 -5.70 -13.06
CA LEU A 273 16.71 -4.96 -14.20
C LEU A 273 17.48 -3.66 -14.38
N ILE A 274 17.81 -3.33 -15.62
CA ILE A 274 18.54 -2.10 -15.97
C ILE A 274 17.88 -1.43 -17.16
N THR A 275 17.75 -0.11 -17.11
CA THR A 275 17.31 0.75 -18.23
C THR A 275 18.34 1.81 -18.59
N PHE A 276 18.39 2.14 -19.88
CA PHE A 276 19.32 3.10 -20.48
C PHE A 276 18.57 4.32 -21.03
N GLY A 277 18.05 5.15 -20.13
CA GLY A 277 17.43 6.44 -20.48
C GLY A 277 18.27 7.30 -21.41
#